data_AF-Q8TMU2-F1
#
_entry.id   AF-Q8TMU2-F1
#
_cell.length_a   1.000
_cell.length_b   1.000
_cell.length_c   1.000
_cell.angle_alpha   90.00
_cell.angle_beta   90.00
_cell.angle_gamma   90.00
#
_symmetry.space_group_name_H-M   'P 1'
#
loop_
_entity.id
_entity.type
_entity.pdbx_description
1 polymer ?
#
loop_
_entity_poly.entity_id
_entity_poly.type
_entity_poly.pdbx_seq_one_letter_code
_entity_poly.pdbx_strand_id
1 'polypeptide(L)'
;MLKEIRDLGEEILEKIGREIGSRNEKVIYWKKWLQWYEFGSEFTDDPYAWLSVVLALKSVDSGNYGVGSILVDADGKVISMGHNLVYSPHFRSDLHGEMVALNLFENEHPNITTLEGYTLYTSLESCPMCLIRLISSGVNAILHVSSDPRAGMVGMIDFLPSLWRDLSTRQTFAKAACSEELSKAAMEIMLINAEELLEVLRKRSA
;
A
#
# COMPACT_ATOMS: atom_id res chain seq x y z
N MET A 1 1.12 -10.42 -17.92
CA MET A 1 0.50 -9.57 -16.90
C MET A 1 0.02 -10.34 -15.67
N LEU A 2 -1.14 -11.02 -15.66
CA LEU A 2 -1.65 -11.71 -14.44
C LEU A 2 -0.65 -12.72 -13.84
N LYS A 3 -0.03 -13.54 -14.70
CA LYS A 3 1.00 -14.48 -14.28
C LYS A 3 2.23 -13.78 -13.70
N GLU A 4 2.66 -12.67 -14.30
CA GLU A 4 3.83 -11.91 -13.82
C GLU A 4 3.57 -11.29 -12.44
N ILE A 5 2.38 -10.73 -12.23
CA ILE A 5 1.95 -10.20 -10.92
C ILE A 5 1.95 -11.32 -9.87
N ARG A 6 1.38 -12.49 -10.22
CA ARG A 6 1.38 -13.66 -9.34
C ARG A 6 2.81 -14.11 -9.00
N ASP A 7 3.66 -14.26 -10.01
CA ASP A 7 5.05 -14.70 -9.83
C ASP A 7 5.83 -13.72 -8.93
N LEU A 8 5.65 -12.41 -9.12
CA LEU A 8 6.25 -11.37 -8.25
C LEU A 8 5.80 -11.50 -6.79
N GLY A 9 4.49 -11.66 -6.57
CA GLY A 9 3.96 -11.78 -5.22
C GLY A 9 4.38 -13.08 -4.53
N GLU A 10 4.42 -14.20 -5.24
CA GLU A 10 4.92 -15.48 -4.70
C GLU A 10 6.40 -15.38 -4.29
N GLU A 11 7.25 -14.73 -5.10
CA GLU A 11 8.65 -14.50 -4.74
C GLU A 11 8.80 -13.70 -3.43
N ILE A 12 7.91 -12.73 -3.20
CA ILE A 12 7.86 -11.96 -1.95
C ILE A 12 7.37 -12.85 -0.80
N LEU A 13 6.26 -13.56 -0.99
CA LEU A 13 5.67 -14.44 0.02
C LEU A 13 6.65 -15.53 0.46
N GLU A 14 7.43 -16.09 -0.46
CA GLU A 14 8.45 -17.09 -0.16
C GLU A 14 9.48 -16.60 0.86
N LYS A 15 9.83 -15.31 0.83
CA LYS A 15 10.82 -14.68 1.72
C LYS A 15 10.24 -14.35 3.10
N ILE A 16 8.93 -14.07 3.19
CA ILE A 16 8.24 -13.75 4.44
C ILE A 16 8.36 -14.91 5.44
N GLY A 17 8.67 -14.60 6.70
CA GLY A 17 8.78 -15.58 7.77
C GLY A 17 10.07 -16.42 7.74
N ARG A 18 11.06 -16.07 6.92
CA ARG A 18 12.41 -16.67 6.98
C ARG A 18 13.33 -16.01 8.02
N GLU A 19 12.98 -14.82 8.51
CA GLU A 19 13.75 -14.06 9.52
C GLU A 19 12.96 -13.90 10.85
N ILE A 20 12.88 -12.70 11.43
CA ILE A 20 12.28 -12.43 12.76
C ILE A 20 10.79 -12.84 12.82
N GLY A 21 10.05 -12.73 11.70
CA GLY A 21 8.63 -13.09 11.63
C GLY A 21 8.30 -14.59 11.61
N SER A 22 9.32 -15.47 11.64
CA SER A 22 9.16 -16.94 11.74
C SER A 22 8.37 -17.43 12.97
N ARG A 23 8.02 -16.53 13.91
CA ARG A 23 7.28 -16.83 15.15
C ARG A 23 5.92 -16.15 15.28
N ASN A 24 5.52 -15.31 14.32
CA ASN A 24 4.21 -14.64 14.38
C ASN A 24 3.15 -15.48 13.65
N GLU A 25 2.30 -16.16 14.42
CA GLU A 25 1.25 -17.04 13.88
C GLU A 25 0.30 -16.33 12.91
N LYS A 26 0.02 -15.03 13.14
CA LYS A 26 -0.81 -14.23 12.23
C LYS A 26 -0.12 -13.99 10.89
N VAL A 27 1.19 -13.74 10.89
CA VAL A 27 1.97 -13.58 9.64
C VAL A 27 1.98 -14.88 8.84
N ILE A 28 2.18 -16.02 9.50
CA ILE A 28 2.16 -17.33 8.86
C ILE A 28 0.77 -17.65 8.29
N TYR A 29 -0.29 -17.33 9.03
CA TYR A 29 -1.67 -17.49 8.59
C TYR A 29 -1.95 -16.70 7.31
N TRP A 30 -1.67 -15.39 7.33
CA TRP A 30 -1.94 -14.51 6.19
C TRP A 30 -1.06 -14.82 4.99
N LYS A 31 0.19 -15.25 5.21
CA LYS A 31 1.05 -15.76 4.13
C LYS A 31 0.38 -16.92 3.40
N LYS A 32 -0.06 -17.94 4.14
CA LYS A 32 -0.75 -19.10 3.55
C LYS A 32 -2.04 -18.69 2.85
N TRP A 33 -2.83 -17.82 3.47
CA TRP A 33 -4.06 -17.33 2.87
C TRP A 33 -3.80 -16.62 1.53
N LEU A 34 -2.80 -15.73 1.46
CA LEU A 34 -2.43 -15.02 0.23
C LEU A 34 -1.91 -15.96 -0.86
N GLN A 35 -1.18 -17.02 -0.50
CA GLN A 35 -0.72 -18.05 -1.44
C GLN A 35 -1.88 -18.86 -2.05
N TRP A 36 -2.96 -19.04 -1.30
CA TRP A 36 -4.15 -19.79 -1.73
C TRP A 36 -5.22 -18.90 -2.37
N TYR A 37 -5.06 -17.58 -2.31
CA TYR A 37 -6.03 -16.64 -2.87
C TYR A 37 -6.05 -16.71 -4.39
N GLU A 38 -7.20 -17.01 -4.98
CA GLU A 38 -7.44 -16.99 -6.43
C GLU A 38 -8.09 -15.67 -6.84
N PHE A 39 -7.67 -15.10 -7.97
CA PHE A 39 -8.22 -13.82 -8.45
C PHE A 39 -9.63 -14.04 -9.01
N GLY A 40 -10.61 -13.28 -8.50
CA GLY A 40 -11.98 -13.31 -9.05
C GLY A 40 -12.03 -12.60 -10.41
N SER A 41 -12.60 -13.26 -11.41
CA SER A 41 -12.70 -12.72 -12.78
C SER A 41 -13.56 -11.45 -12.91
N GLU A 42 -14.43 -11.22 -11.93
CA GLU A 42 -15.33 -10.09 -11.80
C GLU A 42 -14.66 -8.85 -11.15
N PHE A 43 -13.49 -9.03 -10.53
CA PHE A 43 -12.76 -7.98 -9.82
C PHE A 43 -11.53 -7.57 -10.63
N THR A 44 -11.64 -6.50 -11.40
CA THR A 44 -10.57 -6.06 -12.31
C THR A 44 -9.28 -5.67 -11.60
N ASP A 45 -9.37 -5.24 -10.34
CA ASP A 45 -8.24 -4.76 -9.57
C ASP A 45 -7.64 -5.83 -8.65
N ASP A 46 -8.25 -7.00 -8.52
CA ASP A 46 -7.82 -8.09 -7.62
C ASP A 46 -6.32 -8.42 -7.70
N PRO A 47 -5.70 -8.56 -8.89
CA PRO A 47 -4.29 -8.89 -8.99
C PRO A 47 -3.38 -7.82 -8.38
N TYR A 48 -3.69 -6.54 -8.65
CA TYR A 48 -2.92 -5.40 -8.17
C TYR A 48 -3.16 -5.13 -6.69
N ALA A 49 -4.43 -5.21 -6.27
CA ALA A 49 -4.83 -5.17 -4.88
C ALA A 49 -4.09 -6.26 -4.08
N TRP A 50 -4.07 -7.49 -4.60
CA TRP A 50 -3.44 -8.63 -3.92
C TRP A 50 -1.94 -8.41 -3.75
N LEU A 51 -1.25 -7.94 -4.79
CA LEU A 51 0.18 -7.64 -4.69
C LEU A 51 0.47 -6.53 -3.66
N SER A 52 -0.39 -5.51 -3.56
CA SER A 52 -0.26 -4.49 -2.51
C SER A 52 -0.46 -5.06 -1.10
N VAL A 53 -1.37 -6.05 -0.93
CA VAL A 53 -1.60 -6.74 0.34
C VAL A 53 -0.45 -7.70 0.69
N VAL A 54 0.16 -8.35 -0.30
CA VAL A 54 1.41 -9.12 -0.13
C VAL A 54 2.53 -8.22 0.41
N LEU A 55 2.68 -7.01 -0.13
CA LEU A 55 3.64 -6.02 0.36
C LEU A 55 3.29 -5.51 1.77
N ALA A 56 2.00 -5.39 2.09
CA ALA A 56 1.56 -5.07 3.45
C ALA A 56 1.98 -6.15 4.45
N LEU A 57 1.87 -7.43 4.08
CA LEU A 57 2.34 -8.53 4.93
C LEU A 57 3.86 -8.51 5.10
N LYS A 58 4.61 -8.21 4.03
CA LYS A 58 6.07 -8.02 4.09
C LYS A 58 6.44 -6.90 5.09
N SER A 59 5.67 -5.81 5.09
CA SER A 59 5.85 -4.73 6.06
C SER A 59 5.72 -5.22 7.50
N VAL A 60 4.67 -6.00 7.79
CA VAL A 60 4.46 -6.58 9.12
C VAL A 60 5.62 -7.50 9.52
N ASP A 61 6.07 -8.36 8.61
CA ASP A 61 7.19 -9.29 8.82
C ASP A 61 8.50 -8.56 9.19
N SER A 62 8.67 -7.34 8.65
CA SER A 62 9.82 -6.47 8.95
C SER A 62 9.69 -5.62 10.23
N GLY A 63 8.57 -5.72 10.95
CA GLY A 63 8.31 -4.96 12.19
C GLY A 63 7.63 -3.60 12.00
N ASN A 64 7.02 -3.37 10.84
CA ASN A 64 6.34 -2.10 10.51
C ASN A 64 4.79 -2.27 10.52
N TYR A 65 4.05 -1.17 10.32
CA TYR A 65 2.60 -1.23 10.08
C TYR A 65 2.32 -1.93 8.74
N GLY A 66 1.28 -2.75 8.65
CA GLY A 66 0.95 -3.48 7.43
C GLY A 66 0.36 -2.60 6.33
N VAL A 67 1.20 -1.89 5.59
CA VAL A 67 0.82 -1.09 4.42
C VAL A 67 1.78 -1.36 3.27
N GLY A 68 1.23 -1.70 2.11
CA GLY A 68 1.96 -1.94 0.86
C GLY A 68 1.32 -1.19 -0.30
N SER A 69 2.13 -0.79 -1.27
CA SER A 69 1.69 -0.01 -2.42
C SER A 69 2.47 -0.37 -3.68
N ILE A 70 1.82 -0.31 -4.84
CA ILE A 70 2.45 -0.51 -6.14
C ILE A 70 2.04 0.60 -7.10
N LEU A 71 2.95 0.97 -7.99
CA LEU A 71 2.68 1.88 -9.10
C LEU A 71 2.66 1.09 -10.40
N VAL A 72 1.59 1.24 -11.15
CA VAL A 72 1.31 0.55 -12.41
C VAL A 72 1.24 1.59 -13.53
N ASP A 73 1.85 1.31 -14.67
CA ASP A 73 1.76 2.20 -15.85
C ASP A 73 0.48 1.95 -16.67
N ALA A 74 0.32 2.73 -17.74
CA ALA A 74 -0.84 2.65 -18.64
C ALA A 74 -0.96 1.29 -19.37
N ASP A 75 0.14 0.55 -19.49
CA ASP A 75 0.18 -0.78 -20.10
C ASP A 75 -0.10 -1.90 -19.10
N GLY A 76 -0.42 -1.57 -17.83
CA GLY A 76 -0.70 -2.54 -16.77
C GLY A 76 0.55 -3.18 -16.17
N LYS A 77 1.74 -2.61 -16.41
CA LYS A 77 3.00 -3.11 -15.87
C LYS A 77 3.27 -2.48 -14.51
N VAL A 78 3.65 -3.29 -13.54
CA VAL A 78 4.16 -2.81 -12.24
C VAL A 78 5.54 -2.19 -12.44
N ILE A 79 5.67 -0.89 -12.20
CA ILE A 79 6.92 -0.13 -12.37
C ILE A 79 7.61 0.14 -11.05
N SER A 80 6.87 0.26 -9.94
CA SER A 80 7.44 0.43 -8.61
C SER A 80 6.62 -0.28 -7.55
N MET A 81 7.27 -0.72 -6.48
CA MET A 81 6.67 -1.42 -5.34
C MET A 81 7.27 -0.89 -4.04
N GLY A 82 6.40 -0.52 -3.10
CA GLY A 82 6.76 -0.01 -1.79
C GLY A 82 5.98 -0.69 -0.67
N HIS A 83 6.57 -0.71 0.52
CA HIS A 83 5.89 -1.10 1.75
C HIS A 83 6.37 -0.21 2.88
N ASN A 84 5.63 -0.15 3.97
CA ASN A 84 5.98 0.72 5.09
C ASN A 84 7.32 0.28 5.72
N LEU A 85 8.21 1.26 5.93
CA LEU A 85 9.55 1.11 6.48
C LEU A 85 9.79 2.11 7.62
N VAL A 86 8.73 2.54 8.31
CA VAL A 86 8.81 3.63 9.30
C VAL A 86 9.74 3.32 10.47
N TYR A 87 9.71 2.10 10.97
CA TYR A 87 10.46 1.67 12.16
C TYR A 87 11.67 0.80 11.82
N SER A 88 11.64 0.07 10.71
CA SER A 88 12.66 -0.88 10.28
C SER A 88 12.94 -0.73 8.78
N PRO A 89 14.22 -0.75 8.34
CA PRO A 89 15.43 -1.12 9.10
C PRO A 89 15.94 -0.03 10.05
N HIS A 90 15.61 1.23 9.79
CA HIS A 90 15.94 2.38 10.65
C HIS A 90 14.77 3.35 10.68
N PHE A 91 14.64 4.09 11.78
CA PHE A 91 13.50 4.98 11.96
C PHE A 91 13.46 6.13 10.93
N ARG A 92 12.35 6.23 10.20
CA ARG A 92 12.03 7.27 9.23
C ARG A 92 10.52 7.50 9.20
N SER A 93 10.03 8.57 9.83
CA SER A 93 8.58 8.83 9.97
C SER A 93 7.83 9.02 8.66
N ASP A 94 8.54 9.29 7.56
CA ASP A 94 7.99 9.54 6.23
C ASP A 94 7.82 8.26 5.38
N LEU A 95 8.44 7.14 5.73
CA LEU A 95 8.47 5.94 4.87
C LEU A 95 7.22 5.05 4.99
N HIS A 96 6.06 5.61 4.66
CA HIS A 96 4.83 4.84 4.41
C HIS A 96 4.90 4.09 3.07
N GLY A 97 4.00 3.13 2.85
CA GLY A 97 4.01 2.30 1.62
C GLY A 97 3.95 3.14 0.34
N GLU A 98 3.07 4.14 0.30
CA GLU A 98 2.91 5.02 -0.86
C GLU A 98 4.16 5.89 -1.07
N MET A 99 4.74 6.38 0.02
CA MET A 99 5.93 7.22 0.00
C MET A 99 7.14 6.43 -0.52
N VAL A 100 7.31 5.19 -0.07
CA VAL A 100 8.39 4.30 -0.53
C VAL A 100 8.22 3.99 -2.02
N ALA A 101 7.01 3.67 -2.48
CA ALA A 101 6.74 3.38 -3.89
C ALA A 101 7.08 4.59 -4.79
N LEU A 102 6.66 5.80 -4.41
CA LEU A 102 6.96 7.01 -5.19
C LEU A 102 8.44 7.41 -5.11
N ASN A 103 9.07 7.32 -3.94
CA ASN A 103 10.50 7.60 -3.81
C ASN A 103 11.34 6.68 -4.71
N LEU A 104 11.03 5.38 -4.75
CA LEU A 104 11.73 4.43 -5.63
C LEU A 104 11.50 4.79 -7.10
N PHE A 105 10.25 5.04 -7.49
CA PHE A 105 9.91 5.43 -8.85
C PHE A 105 10.64 6.70 -9.31
N GLU A 106 10.56 7.77 -8.52
CA GLU A 106 11.15 9.07 -8.86
C GLU A 106 12.69 9.01 -8.92
N ASN A 107 13.31 8.17 -8.09
CA ASN A 107 14.76 7.93 -8.12
C ASN A 107 15.19 7.14 -9.37
N GLU A 108 14.42 6.12 -9.77
CA GLU A 108 14.72 5.27 -10.92
C GLU A 108 14.34 5.92 -12.25
N HIS A 109 13.36 6.82 -12.25
CA HIS A 109 12.80 7.49 -13.42
C HIS A 109 12.80 9.02 -13.29
N PRO A 110 13.97 9.67 -13.06
CA PRO A 110 14.04 11.11 -12.75
C PRO A 110 13.56 12.03 -13.89
N ASN A 111 13.41 11.50 -15.10
CA ASN A 111 12.93 12.25 -16.27
C ASN A 111 11.42 12.19 -16.47
N ILE A 112 10.71 11.29 -15.77
CA ILE A 112 9.25 11.20 -15.85
C ILE A 112 8.65 12.18 -14.84
N THR A 113 8.07 13.27 -15.34
CA THR A 113 7.52 14.35 -14.52
C THR A 113 5.99 14.44 -14.59
N THR A 114 5.36 13.57 -15.39
CA THR A 114 3.91 13.45 -15.55
C THR A 114 3.52 11.99 -15.46
N LEU A 115 2.54 11.69 -14.61
CA LEU A 115 2.07 10.32 -14.32
C LEU A 115 0.66 10.08 -14.88
N GLU A 116 0.40 10.63 -16.07
CA GLU A 116 -0.83 10.36 -16.82
C GLU A 116 -0.92 8.88 -17.19
N GLY A 117 -2.08 8.25 -16.96
CA GLY A 117 -2.29 6.82 -17.17
C GLY A 117 -1.66 5.90 -16.11
N TYR A 118 -0.92 6.43 -15.13
CA TYR A 118 -0.40 5.64 -14.02
C TYR A 118 -1.43 5.47 -12.91
N THR A 119 -1.48 4.27 -12.34
CA THR A 119 -2.34 3.92 -11.22
C THR A 119 -1.51 3.45 -10.03
N LEU A 120 -1.70 4.07 -8.87
CA LEU A 120 -1.14 3.59 -7.60
C LEU A 120 -2.19 2.79 -6.85
N TYR A 121 -1.90 1.51 -6.60
CA TYR A 121 -2.69 0.67 -5.71
C TYR A 121 -2.05 0.69 -4.33
N THR A 122 -2.85 0.84 -3.27
CA THR A 122 -2.38 0.80 -1.89
C THR A 122 -3.29 -0.09 -1.05
N SER A 123 -2.72 -0.90 -0.14
CA SER A 123 -3.49 -1.86 0.65
C SER A 123 -4.50 -1.20 1.60
N LEU A 124 -4.30 0.09 1.91
CA LEU A 124 -5.13 0.84 2.84
C LEU A 124 -5.32 2.27 2.33
N GLU A 125 -6.48 2.87 2.63
CA GLU A 125 -6.77 4.26 2.34
C GLU A 125 -5.65 5.19 2.84
N SER A 126 -5.16 6.04 1.94
CA SER A 126 -4.02 6.91 2.22
C SER A 126 -4.30 7.89 3.35
N CYS A 127 -3.34 7.99 4.27
CA CYS A 127 -3.37 8.97 5.35
C CYS A 127 -3.14 10.40 4.82
N PRO A 128 -3.33 11.46 5.64
CA PRO A 128 -3.18 12.84 5.19
C PRO A 128 -1.81 13.15 4.54
N MET A 129 -0.71 12.60 5.09
CA MET A 129 0.63 12.81 4.53
C MET A 129 0.77 12.21 3.13
N CYS A 130 0.40 10.93 2.97
CA CYS A 130 0.48 10.23 1.71
C CYS A 130 -0.46 10.85 0.67
N LEU A 131 -1.67 11.24 1.07
CA LEU A 131 -2.63 11.89 0.17
C LEU A 131 -2.07 13.18 -0.44
N ILE A 132 -1.49 14.07 0.37
CA ILE A 132 -0.89 15.32 -0.15
C ILE A 132 0.30 15.01 -1.06
N ARG A 133 1.11 13.99 -0.74
CA ARG A 133 2.19 13.56 -1.63
C ARG A 133 1.68 13.05 -2.98
N LEU A 134 0.63 12.23 -2.97
CA LEU A 134 0.01 11.69 -4.19
C LEU A 134 -0.61 12.80 -5.05
N ILE A 135 -1.23 13.79 -4.41
CA ILE A 135 -1.72 14.99 -5.12
C ILE A 135 -0.57 15.73 -5.79
N SER A 136 0.54 15.87 -5.08
CA SER A 136 1.72 16.58 -5.58
C SER A 136 2.46 15.84 -6.68
N SER A 137 2.47 14.50 -6.67
CA SER A 137 3.15 13.69 -7.70
C SER A 137 2.36 13.60 -9.01
N GLY A 138 1.04 13.86 -8.97
CA GLY A 138 0.21 13.85 -10.17
C GLY A 138 -0.09 12.45 -10.71
N VAL A 139 0.00 11.39 -9.89
CA VAL A 139 -0.47 10.04 -10.25
C VAL A 139 -1.94 10.11 -10.70
N ASN A 140 -2.29 9.53 -11.85
CA ASN A 140 -3.62 9.72 -12.40
C ASN A 140 -4.74 9.05 -11.59
N ALA A 141 -4.51 7.83 -11.11
CA ALA A 141 -5.48 7.11 -10.27
C ALA A 141 -4.82 6.52 -9.02
N ILE A 142 -5.52 6.61 -7.89
CA ILE A 142 -5.10 6.10 -6.59
C ILE A 142 -6.23 5.23 -6.06
N LEU A 143 -5.98 3.94 -5.98
CA LEU A 143 -6.97 2.93 -5.64
C LEU A 143 -6.58 2.22 -4.34
N HIS A 144 -7.37 2.41 -3.29
CA HIS A 144 -7.13 1.75 -2.00
C HIS A 144 -7.93 0.45 -1.88
N VAL A 145 -7.30 -0.60 -1.36
CA VAL A 145 -7.94 -1.92 -1.19
C VAL A 145 -8.96 -1.90 -0.06
N SER A 146 -8.59 -1.35 1.10
CA SER A 146 -9.47 -1.24 2.26
C SER A 146 -9.57 0.20 2.74
N SER A 147 -10.79 0.64 3.07
CA SER A 147 -11.01 1.97 3.65
C SER A 147 -10.47 2.01 5.08
N ASP A 148 -9.96 3.17 5.51
CA ASP A 148 -9.46 3.36 6.88
C ASP A 148 -10.22 4.49 7.58
N PRO A 149 -11.34 4.18 8.26
CA PRO A 149 -12.13 5.19 8.94
C PRO A 149 -11.39 5.83 10.15
N ARG A 150 -10.23 5.32 10.55
CA ARG A 150 -9.47 5.85 11.69
C ARG A 150 -8.35 6.79 11.25
N ALA A 151 -7.68 6.52 10.14
CA ALA A 151 -6.51 7.30 9.71
C ALA A 151 -6.51 7.72 8.23
N GLY A 152 -7.45 7.25 7.42
CA GLY A 152 -7.61 7.60 6.01
C GLY A 152 -8.10 9.03 5.80
N MET A 153 -7.72 9.63 4.67
CA MET A 153 -8.09 11.00 4.32
C MET A 153 -8.84 11.12 2.98
N VAL A 154 -8.94 10.04 2.20
CA VAL A 154 -9.60 10.08 0.87
C VAL A 154 -11.08 10.43 1.03
N GLY A 155 -11.77 9.79 1.97
CA GLY A 155 -13.17 10.11 2.29
C GLY A 155 -13.39 11.51 2.88
N MET A 156 -12.31 12.23 3.18
CA MET A 156 -12.32 13.58 3.76
C MET A 156 -11.62 14.61 2.86
N ILE A 157 -11.40 14.32 1.58
CA ILE A 157 -10.77 15.24 0.61
C ILE A 157 -11.44 16.62 0.58
N ASP A 158 -12.76 16.68 0.74
CA ASP A 158 -13.52 17.94 0.77
C ASP A 158 -13.22 18.83 1.99
N PHE A 159 -12.46 18.34 2.98
CA PHE A 159 -11.99 19.14 4.11
C PHE A 159 -10.57 19.67 3.92
N LEU A 160 -9.91 19.36 2.80
CA LEU A 160 -8.60 19.92 2.48
C LEU A 160 -8.68 21.43 2.20
N PRO A 161 -7.59 22.18 2.46
CA PRO A 161 -7.43 23.56 1.98
C PRO A 161 -7.70 23.65 0.48
N SER A 162 -8.25 24.79 0.02
CA SER A 162 -8.73 24.97 -1.36
C SER A 162 -7.70 24.54 -2.41
N LEU A 163 -6.44 24.93 -2.25
CA LEU A 163 -5.36 24.54 -3.16
C LEU A 163 -5.27 23.03 -3.38
N TRP A 164 -5.28 22.24 -2.30
CA TRP A 164 -5.11 20.79 -2.37
C TRP A 164 -6.36 20.10 -2.91
N ARG A 165 -7.54 20.61 -2.53
CA ARG A 165 -8.81 20.14 -3.09
C ARG A 165 -8.86 20.38 -4.59
N ASP A 166 -8.52 21.58 -5.05
CA ASP A 166 -8.51 21.93 -6.46
C ASP A 166 -7.55 21.05 -7.26
N LEU A 167 -6.34 20.81 -6.75
CA LEU A 167 -5.37 19.92 -7.38
C LEU A 167 -5.84 18.47 -7.43
N SER A 168 -6.50 17.98 -6.38
CA SER A 168 -7.01 16.59 -6.35
C SER A 168 -8.09 16.31 -7.40
N THR A 169 -8.79 17.32 -7.91
CA THR A 169 -9.83 17.13 -8.96
C THR A 169 -9.29 16.58 -10.28
N ARG A 170 -7.97 16.62 -10.48
CA ARG A 170 -7.28 16.11 -11.68
C ARG A 170 -6.94 14.62 -11.61
N GLN A 171 -7.23 13.99 -10.48
CA GLN A 171 -6.87 12.62 -10.18
C GLN A 171 -8.10 11.86 -9.71
N THR A 172 -8.03 10.54 -9.79
CA THR A 172 -9.05 9.66 -9.23
C THR A 172 -8.58 9.12 -7.90
N PHE A 173 -9.36 9.31 -6.85
CA PHE A 173 -9.17 8.63 -5.56
C PHE A 173 -10.40 7.77 -5.27
N ALA A 174 -10.23 6.46 -5.21
CA ALA A 174 -11.35 5.53 -5.03
C ALA A 174 -10.94 4.25 -4.32
N LYS A 175 -11.92 3.45 -3.90
CA LYS A 175 -11.70 2.06 -3.49
C LYS A 175 -11.44 1.23 -4.76
N ALA A 176 -10.48 0.32 -4.71
CA ALA A 176 -10.22 -0.63 -5.78
C ALA A 176 -11.43 -1.55 -6.01
N ALA A 177 -11.70 -1.92 -7.26
CA ALA A 177 -12.67 -2.95 -7.64
C ALA A 177 -12.10 -4.35 -7.35
N CYS A 178 -11.86 -4.63 -6.08
CA CYS A 178 -11.35 -5.89 -5.56
C CYS A 178 -12.39 -6.62 -4.69
N SER A 179 -12.14 -7.89 -4.41
CA SER A 179 -13.00 -8.69 -3.53
C SER A 179 -13.05 -8.16 -2.11
N GLU A 180 -14.15 -8.45 -1.42
CA GLU A 180 -14.36 -7.99 -0.06
C GLU A 180 -13.52 -8.80 0.94
N GLU A 181 -13.21 -10.05 0.60
CA GLU A 181 -12.24 -10.90 1.29
C GLU A 181 -10.85 -10.26 1.30
N LEU A 182 -10.40 -9.74 0.15
CA LEU A 182 -9.11 -9.11 0.02
C LEU A 182 -9.06 -7.75 0.74
N SER A 183 -10.15 -6.97 0.67
CA SER A 183 -10.34 -5.75 1.47
C SER A 183 -10.23 -6.02 2.98
N LYS A 184 -10.85 -7.10 3.47
CA LYS A 184 -10.74 -7.51 4.88
C LYS A 184 -9.33 -7.96 5.23
N ALA A 185 -8.70 -8.77 4.38
CA ALA A 185 -7.33 -9.23 4.57
C ALA A 185 -6.36 -8.05 4.74
N ALA A 186 -6.49 -7.01 3.91
CA ALA A 186 -5.66 -5.82 3.98
C ALA A 186 -5.77 -5.10 5.34
N MET A 187 -6.99 -4.92 5.85
CA MET A 187 -7.25 -4.32 7.16
C MET A 187 -6.70 -5.18 8.31
N GLU A 188 -6.96 -6.49 8.28
CA GLU A 188 -6.51 -7.40 9.32
C GLU A 188 -4.99 -7.53 9.36
N ILE A 189 -4.31 -7.49 8.20
CA ILE A 189 -2.85 -7.44 8.10
C ILE A 189 -2.30 -6.13 8.68
N MET A 190 -2.92 -4.98 8.35
CA MET A 190 -2.50 -3.69 8.93
C MET A 190 -2.49 -3.72 10.46
N LEU A 191 -3.49 -4.36 11.04
CA LEU A 191 -3.71 -4.44 12.48
C LEU A 191 -2.71 -5.32 13.24
N ILE A 192 -1.93 -6.19 12.57
CA ILE A 192 -1.08 -7.19 13.26
C ILE A 192 -0.10 -6.54 14.24
N ASN A 193 0.62 -5.50 13.79
CA ASN A 193 1.60 -4.78 14.62
C ASN A 193 1.04 -3.45 15.17
N ALA A 194 -0.24 -3.13 14.88
CA ALA A 194 -0.72 -1.76 15.04
C ALA A 194 -0.76 -1.29 16.50
N GLU A 195 -1.16 -2.16 17.42
CA GLU A 195 -1.27 -1.84 18.85
C GLU A 195 0.09 -1.46 19.45
N GLU A 196 1.09 -2.31 19.27
CA GLU A 196 2.45 -2.11 19.78
C GLU A 196 3.09 -0.83 19.20
N LEU A 197 2.98 -0.64 17.87
CA LEU A 197 3.56 0.53 17.21
C LEU A 197 2.84 1.85 17.59
N LEU A 198 1.53 1.80 17.84
CA LEU A 198 0.78 2.96 18.34
C LEU A 198 1.23 3.35 19.76
N GLU A 199 1.56 2.37 20.60
CA GLU A 199 2.11 2.66 21.92
C GLU A 199 3.47 3.36 21.81
N VAL A 200 4.34 2.90 20.89
CA VAL A 200 5.61 3.57 20.59
C VAL A 200 5.37 5.01 20.11
N LEU A 201 4.42 5.21 19.20
CA LEU A 201 4.08 6.53 18.68
C LEU A 201 3.60 7.48 19.78
N ARG A 202 2.70 7.02 20.67
CA ARG A 202 2.16 7.81 21.80
C ARG A 202 3.24 8.27 22.78
N LYS A 203 4.32 7.50 22.91
CA LYS A 203 5.46 7.82 23.80
C LYS A 203 6.45 8.83 23.20
N ARG A 204 6.35 9.19 21.91
CA ARG A 204 7.34 10.07 21.26
C ARG A 204 7.30 11.54 21.71
N SER A 205 6.19 11.98 22.27
CA SER A 205 6.02 13.36 22.74
C SER A 205 5.96 13.46 24.27
N ALA A 206 6.32 12.37 24.97
CA ALA A 206 6.36 12.28 26.43
C ALA A 206 7.74 12.64 26.98
#